data_AF-A0A2V8RKD6-F1
#
_entry.id   AF-A0A2V8RKD6-F1
#
_cell.length_a   1.000
_cell.length_b   1.000
_cell.length_c   1.000
_cell.angle_alpha   90.00
_cell.angle_beta   90.00
_cell.angle_gamma   90.00
#
_symmetry.space_group_name_H-M   'P 1'
#
loop_
_entity.id
_entity.type
_entity.pdbx_description
1 polymer ?
#
loop_
_entity_poly.entity_id
_entity_poly.type
_entity_poly.pdbx_seq_one_letter_code
_entity_poly.pdbx_strand_id
1 'polypeptide(L)'
;MIIPVAAEPVHASSGWLLSSNDYHSGLGFNNDSAAVSRDEHGIKEVIPKEFQTRYQKWKDELLATDYGRTLWEQYASRTDFLLTVKVSASRKSGAGTDEFEWDANGNLIAATVTLGKDLDKGYPDPVYYPVMNSLAAQNEMYNVTGTLLASTKMAHEIGHVTFTSQANSQVFKKQNRLMDNYYGIFLKNGFNTRDPKLVALENELGSSPLSIWEDREYWSEVNALHYLVQRISKESYYCSVINKIKINLEDYASGYESRFDLANIAFRPACLK
;
A
#
# COMPACT_ATOMS: atom_id res chain seq x y z
N MET A 1 33.58 9.00 -4.13
CA MET A 1 32.41 9.37 -4.96
C MET A 1 32.17 8.19 -5.88
N ILE A 2 31.35 7.25 -5.43
CA ILE A 2 31.14 5.95 -6.10
C ILE A 2 29.79 6.06 -6.78
N ILE A 3 29.79 5.97 -8.11
CA ILE A 3 28.61 5.88 -8.95
C ILE A 3 28.09 4.44 -8.80
N PRO A 4 26.83 4.19 -8.38
CA PRO A 4 26.29 2.85 -8.43
C PRO A 4 25.98 2.49 -9.88
N VAL A 5 26.47 1.31 -10.26
CA VAL A 5 26.27 0.65 -11.54
C VAL A 5 24.80 0.22 -11.64
N ALA A 6 24.17 0.55 -12.77
CA ALA A 6 22.82 0.14 -13.09
C ALA A 6 22.70 -1.39 -13.10
N ALA A 7 21.75 -1.93 -12.33
CA ALA A 7 21.37 -3.33 -12.41
C ALA A 7 20.67 -3.58 -13.76
N GLU A 8 21.02 -4.68 -14.42
CA GLU A 8 20.41 -5.11 -15.67
C GLU A 8 18.92 -5.46 -15.48
N PRO A 9 18.05 -5.18 -16.47
CA PRO A 9 16.63 -5.47 -16.35
C PRO A 9 16.39 -6.98 -16.46
N VAL A 10 15.89 -7.57 -15.38
CA VAL A 10 15.34 -8.93 -15.36
C VAL A 10 14.13 -8.96 -16.31
N HIS A 11 14.06 -10.01 -17.13
CA HIS A 11 13.02 -10.26 -18.13
C HIS A 11 11.60 -9.97 -17.60
N ALA A 12 10.97 -8.92 -18.12
CA ALA A 12 9.56 -8.64 -17.91
C ALA A 12 8.71 -9.74 -18.54
N SER A 13 8.14 -10.62 -17.70
CA SER A 13 7.10 -11.55 -18.15
C SER A 13 5.82 -10.76 -18.48
N SER A 14 5.11 -11.18 -19.51
CA SER A 14 3.96 -10.53 -20.13
C SER A 14 2.66 -10.56 -19.29
N GLY A 15 2.76 -10.47 -17.96
CA GLY A 15 1.64 -10.51 -17.01
C GLY A 15 0.96 -9.15 -16.74
N TRP A 16 1.34 -8.10 -17.48
CA TRP A 16 0.91 -6.70 -17.33
C TRP A 16 -0.58 -6.40 -17.59
N LEU A 17 -1.41 -7.42 -17.76
CA LEU A 17 -2.84 -7.23 -17.95
C LEU A 17 -3.46 -6.88 -16.60
N LEU A 18 -3.76 -5.59 -16.44
CA LEU A 18 -4.78 -5.01 -15.56
C LEU A 18 -5.90 -6.03 -15.36
N SER A 19 -5.76 -6.82 -14.31
CA SER A 19 -6.77 -7.78 -13.92
C SER A 19 -7.91 -6.94 -13.39
N SER A 20 -9.13 -7.21 -13.84
CA SER A 20 -10.35 -6.59 -13.31
C SER A 20 -10.60 -6.88 -11.82
N ASN A 21 -9.64 -7.54 -11.15
CA ASN A 21 -9.57 -7.86 -9.73
C ASN A 21 -8.39 -7.19 -8.99
N ASP A 22 -7.65 -6.25 -9.60
CA ASP A 22 -6.57 -5.55 -8.90
C ASP A 22 -7.10 -4.89 -7.62
N TYR A 23 -6.39 -5.12 -6.51
CA TYR A 23 -6.68 -4.52 -5.20
C TYR A 23 -6.79 -2.99 -5.28
N HIS A 24 -6.06 -2.39 -6.23
CA HIS A 24 -6.12 -0.99 -6.64
C HIS A 24 -6.65 -0.78 -8.07
N SER A 25 -7.62 -1.58 -8.56
CA SER A 25 -8.16 -1.45 -9.93
C SER A 25 -8.68 -0.03 -10.20
N GLY A 26 -7.79 0.81 -10.73
CA GLY A 26 -7.92 2.26 -10.65
C GLY A 26 -6.60 2.94 -10.30
N LEU A 27 -5.58 2.77 -11.16
CA LEU A 27 -4.48 3.75 -11.30
C LEU A 27 -5.00 5.09 -11.87
N GLY A 28 -6.23 5.48 -11.53
CA GLY A 28 -6.75 6.80 -11.85
C GLY A 28 -6.22 7.75 -10.81
N PHE A 29 -5.07 8.38 -11.08
CA PHE A 29 -4.61 9.55 -10.35
C PHE A 29 -5.49 10.76 -10.69
N ASN A 30 -6.80 10.65 -10.45
CA ASN A 30 -7.73 11.75 -10.65
C ASN A 30 -7.50 12.76 -9.52
N ASN A 31 -6.92 13.89 -9.91
CA ASN A 31 -6.53 14.99 -9.05
C ASN A 31 -7.62 16.08 -8.97
N ASP A 32 -8.89 15.67 -8.98
CA ASP A 32 -10.04 16.56 -8.88
C ASP A 32 -10.63 16.49 -7.46
N SER A 33 -9.87 16.98 -6.49
CA SER A 33 -10.34 17.16 -5.12
C SER A 33 -11.10 18.49 -5.02
N ALA A 34 -12.30 18.45 -4.43
CA ALA A 34 -12.92 19.66 -3.89
C ALA A 34 -12.05 20.14 -2.71
N ALA A 35 -11.60 21.39 -2.73
CA ALA A 35 -10.71 21.94 -1.72
C ALA A 35 -11.19 21.63 -0.30
N VAL A 36 -10.34 20.99 0.50
CA VAL A 36 -10.62 20.71 1.91
C VAL A 36 -10.91 22.03 2.65
N SER A 37 -12.00 22.04 3.42
CA SER A 37 -12.29 23.15 4.34
C SER A 37 -11.17 23.27 5.37
N ARG A 38 -10.58 24.47 5.49
CA ARG A 38 -9.41 24.73 6.36
C ARG A 38 -9.64 24.46 7.85
N ASP A 39 -10.88 24.19 8.26
CA ASP A 39 -11.23 23.99 9.67
C ASP A 39 -11.22 22.51 10.09
N GLU A 40 -11.18 21.57 9.15
CA GLU A 40 -11.13 20.14 9.44
C GLU A 40 -9.68 19.63 9.56
N HIS A 41 -9.40 18.88 10.62
CA HIS A 41 -8.08 18.31 10.89
C HIS A 41 -8.21 16.98 11.63
N GLY A 42 -7.11 16.24 11.76
CA GLY A 42 -7.08 14.92 12.39
C GLY A 42 -7.58 13.83 11.44
N ILE A 43 -8.39 12.90 11.97
CA ILE A 43 -9.03 11.85 11.17
C ILE A 43 -10.54 12.10 11.10
N LYS A 44 -11.06 12.16 9.87
CA LYS A 44 -12.49 12.23 9.58
C LYS A 44 -12.98 10.89 9.02
N GLU A 45 -13.92 10.26 9.71
CA GLU A 45 -14.47 8.96 9.34
C GLU A 45 -15.82 9.14 8.61
N VAL A 46 -15.86 8.84 7.32
CA VAL A 46 -17.07 8.94 6.48
C VAL A 46 -17.57 7.53 6.17
N ILE A 47 -18.29 6.96 7.13
CA ILE A 47 -18.71 5.55 7.10
C ILE A 47 -20.23 5.45 6.95
N PRO A 48 -20.73 4.93 5.81
CA PRO A 48 -22.16 4.65 5.64
C PRO A 48 -22.71 3.78 6.77
N LYS A 49 -23.95 4.07 7.19
CA LYS A 49 -24.56 3.48 8.40
C LYS A 49 -24.53 1.94 8.38
N GLU A 50 -24.75 1.35 7.22
CA GLU A 50 -24.73 -0.10 6.99
C GLU A 50 -23.35 -0.75 7.20
N PHE A 51 -22.26 0.02 7.16
CA PHE A 51 -20.90 -0.49 7.32
C PHE A 51 -20.27 -0.14 8.67
N GLN A 52 -20.87 0.74 9.48
CA GLN A 52 -20.30 1.24 10.74
C GLN A 52 -19.87 0.13 11.70
N THR A 53 -20.75 -0.84 11.98
CA THR A 53 -20.44 -1.94 12.90
C THR A 53 -19.26 -2.79 12.43
N ARG A 54 -19.12 -2.98 11.11
CA ARG A 54 -18.05 -3.77 10.52
C ARG A 54 -16.74 -2.99 10.54
N TYR A 55 -16.78 -1.74 10.11
CA TYR A 55 -15.66 -0.81 10.17
C TYR A 55 -15.10 -0.69 11.59
N GLN A 56 -15.97 -0.54 12.60
CA GLN A 56 -15.53 -0.42 13.99
C GLN A 56 -14.75 -1.66 14.43
N LYS A 57 -15.15 -2.87 14.03
CA LYS A 57 -14.39 -4.09 14.33
C LYS A 57 -13.00 -4.08 13.70
N TRP A 58 -12.88 -3.61 12.46
CA TRP A 58 -11.58 -3.49 11.78
C TRP A 58 -10.70 -2.45 12.49
N LYS A 59 -11.28 -1.30 12.86
CA LYS A 59 -10.56 -0.27 13.62
C LYS A 59 -10.14 -0.78 15.00
N ASP A 60 -11.02 -1.45 15.74
CA ASP A 60 -10.70 -2.00 17.06
C ASP A 60 -9.55 -3.04 16.98
N GLU A 61 -9.54 -3.86 15.94
CA GLU A 61 -8.50 -4.85 15.68
C GLU A 61 -7.16 -4.21 15.27
N LEU A 62 -7.18 -3.11 14.51
CA LEU A 62 -6.00 -2.28 14.24
C LEU A 62 -5.45 -1.70 15.56
N LEU A 63 -6.32 -1.06 16.35
CA LEU A 63 -5.99 -0.38 17.59
C LEU A 63 -5.68 -1.33 18.77
N ALA A 64 -5.83 -2.65 18.57
CA ALA A 64 -5.47 -3.65 19.57
C ALA A 64 -3.93 -3.71 19.82
N THR A 65 -3.13 -3.18 18.89
CA THR A 65 -1.65 -3.21 18.94
C THR A 65 -1.06 -1.83 19.26
N ASP A 66 0.13 -1.76 19.86
CA ASP A 66 0.79 -0.45 20.09
C ASP A 66 1.16 0.23 18.76
N TYR A 67 1.60 -0.55 17.77
CA TYR A 67 1.95 -0.04 16.46
C TYR A 67 0.73 0.50 15.73
N GLY A 68 -0.39 -0.23 15.73
CA GLY A 68 -1.64 0.24 15.14
C GLY A 68 -2.20 1.49 15.83
N ARG A 69 -2.10 1.60 17.16
CA ARG A 69 -2.41 2.84 17.89
C ARG A 69 -1.49 3.99 17.48
N THR A 70 -0.19 3.74 17.41
CA THR A 70 0.81 4.75 17.01
C THR A 70 0.54 5.26 15.59
N LEU A 71 0.29 4.36 14.63
CA LEU A 71 -0.08 4.71 13.26
C LEU A 71 -1.34 5.58 13.20
N TRP A 72 -2.35 5.25 14.00
CA TRP A 72 -3.59 6.00 14.04
C TRP A 72 -3.40 7.38 14.70
N GLU A 73 -2.75 7.42 15.86
CA GLU A 73 -2.51 8.63 16.65
C GLU A 73 -1.60 9.64 15.94
N GLN A 74 -0.69 9.17 15.08
CA GLN A 74 0.15 9.98 14.21
C GLN A 74 -0.66 10.96 13.36
N TYR A 75 -1.89 10.60 12.99
CA TYR A 75 -2.77 11.46 12.19
C TYR A 75 -3.95 12.00 13.00
N ALA A 76 -4.48 11.24 13.96
CA ALA A 76 -5.66 11.66 14.74
C ALA A 76 -5.45 12.97 15.50
N SER A 77 -4.21 13.27 15.91
CA SER A 77 -3.86 14.44 16.73
C SER A 77 -3.32 15.62 15.92
N ARG A 78 -3.16 15.48 14.59
CA ARG A 78 -2.60 16.54 13.74
C ARG A 78 -3.61 17.65 13.48
N THR A 79 -3.18 18.89 13.72
CA THR A 79 -3.98 20.10 13.46
C THR A 79 -3.69 20.72 12.09
N ASP A 80 -2.63 20.26 11.43
CA ASP A 80 -2.13 20.73 10.14
C ASP A 80 -2.45 19.77 8.98
N PHE A 81 -3.20 18.71 9.26
CA PHE A 81 -3.46 17.63 8.31
C PHE A 81 -4.84 17.01 8.51
N LEU A 82 -5.50 16.64 7.42
CA LEU A 82 -6.77 15.90 7.41
C LEU A 82 -6.61 14.55 6.71
N LEU A 83 -6.82 13.46 7.45
CA LEU A 83 -7.01 12.13 6.88
C LEU A 83 -8.51 11.81 6.80
N THR A 84 -9.05 11.65 5.60
CA THR A 84 -10.41 11.12 5.44
C THR A 84 -10.35 9.60 5.30
N VAL A 85 -11.04 8.86 6.16
CA VAL A 85 -11.24 7.41 6.01
C VAL A 85 -12.69 7.16 5.60
N LYS A 86 -12.93 6.62 4.41
CA LYS A 86 -14.28 6.35 3.89
C LYS A 86 -14.45 4.89 3.50
N VAL A 87 -15.68 4.36 3.64
CA VAL A 87 -16.03 3.02 3.14
C VAL A 87 -16.87 3.14 1.88
N SER A 88 -16.45 2.46 0.82
CA SER A 88 -17.12 2.47 -0.48
C SER A 88 -17.57 1.06 -0.90
N ALA A 89 -18.82 0.98 -1.36
CA ALA A 89 -19.34 -0.25 -1.94
C ALA A 89 -18.68 -0.63 -3.27
N SER A 90 -18.23 0.36 -4.05
CA SER A 90 -17.64 0.14 -5.39
C SER A 90 -16.26 -0.53 -5.33
N ARG A 91 -15.50 -0.33 -4.25
CA ARG A 91 -14.17 -0.95 -4.06
C ARG A 91 -14.22 -2.42 -3.63
N LYS A 92 -15.40 -2.99 -3.35
CA LYS A 92 -15.60 -4.41 -2.96
C LYS A 92 -14.66 -4.82 -1.81
N SER A 93 -13.61 -5.59 -2.10
CA SER A 93 -12.62 -6.12 -1.15
C SER A 93 -11.25 -5.43 -1.20
N GLY A 94 -11.09 -4.47 -2.11
CA GLY A 94 -9.88 -3.65 -2.23
C GLY A 94 -9.91 -2.41 -1.34
N ALA A 95 -8.81 -1.68 -1.33
CA ALA A 95 -8.75 -0.33 -0.79
C ALA A 95 -7.85 0.55 -1.67
N GLY A 96 -7.57 1.76 -1.25
CA GLY A 96 -6.65 2.65 -1.92
C GLY A 96 -6.54 3.97 -1.18
N THR A 97 -5.41 4.61 -1.38
CA THR A 97 -5.10 5.91 -0.79
C THR A 97 -4.89 6.92 -1.92
N ASP A 98 -5.71 7.96 -1.95
CA ASP A 98 -5.80 8.94 -3.03
C ASP A 98 -6.11 10.34 -2.48
N GLU A 99 -6.49 11.27 -3.38
CA GLU A 99 -6.93 12.63 -3.05
C GLU A 99 -5.91 13.41 -2.19
N PHE A 100 -4.62 13.21 -2.46
CA PHE A 100 -3.54 13.90 -1.75
C PHE A 100 -3.55 15.41 -2.04
N GLU A 101 -3.47 16.22 -0.98
CA GLU A 101 -3.35 17.68 -1.09
C GLU A 101 -2.08 18.18 -0.40
N TRP A 102 -1.44 19.18 -0.99
CA TRP A 102 -0.24 19.79 -0.44
C TRP A 102 -0.40 21.30 -0.33
N ASP A 103 0.19 21.90 0.70
CA ASP A 103 0.28 23.35 0.83
C ASP A 103 1.30 23.96 -0.15
N ALA A 104 1.44 25.29 -0.10
CA ALA A 104 2.39 26.03 -0.92
C ALA A 104 3.87 25.72 -0.61
N ASN A 105 4.15 25.21 0.59
CA ASN A 105 5.49 24.80 1.01
C ASN A 105 5.81 23.34 0.60
N GLY A 106 4.82 22.62 0.06
CA GLY A 106 4.94 21.24 -0.34
C GLY A 106 4.71 20.24 0.79
N ASN A 107 4.16 20.66 1.93
CA ASN A 107 3.75 19.77 3.02
C ASN A 107 2.43 19.09 2.65
N LEU A 108 2.31 17.79 2.93
CA LEU A 108 1.04 17.07 2.76
C LEU A 108 0.03 17.55 3.82
N ILE A 109 -1.12 18.06 3.39
CA ILE A 109 -2.18 18.62 4.24
C ILE A 109 -3.48 17.83 4.20
N ALA A 110 -3.70 16.98 3.18
CA ALA A 110 -4.82 16.04 3.19
C ALA A 110 -4.52 14.77 2.41
N ALA A 111 -5.22 13.69 2.77
CA ALA A 111 -5.28 12.45 2.01
C ALA A 111 -6.59 11.72 2.30
N THR A 112 -7.02 10.86 1.38
CA THR A 112 -8.19 10.00 1.57
C THR A 112 -7.80 8.53 1.46
N VAL A 113 -8.17 7.76 2.49
CA VAL A 113 -8.16 6.29 2.46
C VAL A 113 -9.57 5.81 2.17
N THR A 114 -9.74 5.09 1.05
CA THR A 114 -11.01 4.48 0.65
C THR A 114 -10.96 2.97 0.86
N LEU A 115 -11.75 2.48 1.81
CA LEU A 115 -11.87 1.06 2.13
C LEU A 115 -13.05 0.41 1.38
N GLY A 116 -12.87 -0.79 0.86
CA GLY A 116 -13.95 -1.59 0.30
C GLY A 116 -14.93 -2.10 1.36
N LYS A 117 -16.21 -2.27 1.00
CA LYS A 117 -17.24 -2.79 1.92
C LYS A 117 -16.94 -4.19 2.48
N ASP A 118 -16.18 -5.02 1.75
CA ASP A 118 -15.80 -6.39 2.10
C ASP A 118 -14.27 -6.51 2.23
N LEU A 119 -13.63 -5.51 2.85
CA LEU A 119 -12.17 -5.43 3.05
C LEU A 119 -11.60 -6.65 3.78
N ASP A 120 -12.43 -7.27 4.62
CA ASP A 120 -12.17 -8.51 5.37
C ASP A 120 -12.15 -9.78 4.52
N LYS A 121 -12.26 -9.65 3.19
CA LYS A 121 -12.21 -10.74 2.22
C LYS A 121 -11.20 -10.44 1.12
N GLY A 122 -10.84 -11.48 0.37
CA GLY A 122 -9.97 -11.38 -0.80
C GLY A 122 -8.52 -11.08 -0.42
N TYR A 123 -7.62 -11.96 -0.83
CA TYR A 123 -6.19 -11.77 -0.60
C TYR A 123 -5.57 -11.18 -1.86
N PRO A 124 -4.76 -10.12 -1.73
CA PRO A 124 -4.13 -9.49 -2.88
C PRO A 124 -2.98 -10.37 -3.42
N ASP A 125 -2.51 -10.07 -4.63
CA ASP A 125 -1.47 -10.86 -5.31
C ASP A 125 -0.12 -10.82 -4.56
N PRO A 126 0.58 -11.95 -4.36
CA PRO A 126 1.83 -11.96 -3.61
C PRO A 126 2.97 -11.18 -4.28
N VAL A 127 2.89 -10.91 -5.59
CA VAL A 127 3.93 -10.15 -6.31
C VAL A 127 4.08 -8.76 -5.71
N TYR A 128 2.96 -8.11 -5.41
CA TYR A 128 2.94 -6.72 -4.96
C TYR A 128 2.61 -6.57 -3.48
N TYR A 129 2.00 -7.60 -2.88
CA TYR A 129 1.52 -7.56 -1.51
C TYR A 129 2.00 -8.80 -0.73
N PRO A 130 3.33 -8.99 -0.59
CA PRO A 130 3.92 -10.18 0.02
C PRO A 130 3.47 -10.38 1.48
N VAL A 131 3.18 -9.30 2.20
CA VAL A 131 2.72 -9.32 3.60
C VAL A 131 1.22 -9.55 3.66
N MET A 132 0.39 -8.77 2.97
CA MET A 132 -1.06 -8.97 3.02
C MET A 132 -1.48 -10.33 2.45
N ASN A 133 -0.79 -10.81 1.41
CA ASN A 133 -1.03 -12.14 0.85
C ASN A 133 -0.67 -13.26 1.84
N SER A 134 0.28 -13.05 2.76
CA SER A 134 0.71 -14.09 3.71
C SER A 134 -0.42 -14.60 4.62
N LEU A 135 -1.50 -13.82 4.75
CA LEU A 135 -2.72 -14.19 5.46
C LEU A 135 -3.63 -15.16 4.69
N ALA A 136 -3.42 -15.33 3.38
CA ALA A 136 -4.16 -16.31 2.61
C ALA A 136 -3.80 -17.73 3.08
N ALA A 137 -4.80 -18.52 3.45
CA ALA A 137 -4.60 -19.90 3.87
C ALA A 137 -3.93 -20.70 2.73
N GLN A 138 -2.75 -21.27 2.97
CA GLN A 138 -2.14 -22.23 2.04
C GLN A 138 -2.73 -23.63 2.23
N ASN A 139 -3.19 -23.95 3.45
CA ASN A 139 -3.92 -25.15 3.83
C ASN A 139 -4.89 -24.71 4.95
N GLU A 140 -6.11 -25.27 5.01
CA GLU A 140 -7.20 -24.88 5.94
C GLU A 140 -6.88 -25.01 7.45
N MET A 141 -5.62 -25.25 7.81
CA MET A 141 -5.15 -25.48 9.18
C MET A 141 -5.29 -24.27 10.11
N TYR A 142 -5.26 -23.04 9.57
CA TYR A 142 -5.32 -21.82 10.37
C TYR A 142 -6.38 -20.87 9.82
N ASN A 143 -7.38 -20.57 10.66
CA ASN A 143 -8.43 -19.62 10.32
C ASN A 143 -7.98 -18.20 10.72
N VAL A 144 -7.21 -17.56 9.83
CA VAL A 144 -6.94 -16.12 9.95
C VAL A 144 -8.28 -15.39 9.87
N THR A 145 -8.62 -14.59 10.88
CA THR A 145 -9.91 -13.90 10.88
C THR A 145 -9.96 -12.83 9.79
N GLY A 146 -11.14 -12.64 9.19
CA GLY A 146 -11.34 -11.56 8.22
C GLY A 146 -11.04 -10.17 8.79
N THR A 147 -11.26 -9.97 10.10
CA THR A 147 -10.93 -8.71 10.79
C THR A 147 -9.42 -8.43 10.79
N LEU A 148 -8.59 -9.46 10.98
CA LEU A 148 -7.13 -9.32 10.91
C LEU A 148 -6.67 -8.93 9.51
N LEU A 149 -7.25 -9.53 8.46
CA LEU A 149 -6.98 -9.14 7.07
C LEU A 149 -7.36 -7.68 6.80
N ALA A 150 -8.56 -7.26 7.20
CA ALA A 150 -9.03 -5.89 7.02
C ALA A 150 -8.12 -4.87 7.73
N SER A 151 -7.70 -5.16 8.96
CA SER A 151 -6.84 -4.28 9.75
C SER A 151 -5.42 -4.21 9.19
N THR A 152 -4.91 -5.32 8.66
CA THR A 152 -3.62 -5.36 7.95
C THR A 152 -3.67 -4.50 6.68
N LYS A 153 -4.76 -4.58 5.92
CA LYS A 153 -5.03 -3.69 4.78
C LYS A 153 -5.13 -2.23 5.21
N MET A 154 -5.80 -1.92 6.32
CA MET A 154 -5.84 -0.55 6.85
C MET A 154 -4.45 -0.02 7.21
N ALA A 155 -3.60 -0.84 7.83
CA ALA A 155 -2.21 -0.47 8.13
C ALA A 155 -1.40 -0.22 6.84
N HIS A 156 -1.60 -1.02 5.79
CA HIS A 156 -1.04 -0.78 4.47
C HIS A 156 -1.46 0.59 3.91
N GLU A 157 -2.77 0.89 3.87
CA GLU A 157 -3.26 2.16 3.33
C GLU A 157 -2.74 3.38 4.11
N ILE A 158 -2.69 3.30 5.44
CA ILE A 158 -2.07 4.34 6.27
C ILE A 158 -0.57 4.48 5.96
N GLY A 159 0.09 3.37 5.59
CA GLY A 159 1.46 3.36 5.08
C GLY A 159 1.66 4.26 3.86
N HIS A 160 0.71 4.30 2.92
CA HIS A 160 0.80 5.23 1.78
C HIS A 160 0.73 6.69 2.22
N VAL A 161 -0.08 7.01 3.23
CA VAL A 161 -0.15 8.35 3.80
C VAL A 161 1.20 8.72 4.42
N THR A 162 1.79 7.81 5.19
CA THR A 162 3.11 8.00 5.81
C THR A 162 4.20 8.22 4.79
N PHE A 163 4.29 7.35 3.78
CA PHE A 163 5.22 7.51 2.68
C PHE A 163 5.04 8.87 1.98
N THR A 164 3.81 9.22 1.61
CA THR A 164 3.52 10.44 0.85
C THR A 164 3.78 11.70 1.68
N SER A 165 3.60 11.65 3.00
CA SER A 165 3.91 12.76 3.91
C SER A 165 5.40 13.08 4.01
N GLN A 166 6.26 12.11 3.71
CA GLN A 166 7.72 12.25 3.73
C GLN A 166 8.31 12.46 2.33
N ALA A 167 7.53 12.19 1.28
CA ALA A 167 7.97 12.33 -0.10
C ALA A 167 8.11 13.80 -0.52
N ASN A 168 9.03 14.06 -1.45
CA ASN A 168 9.09 15.36 -2.12
C ASN A 168 7.84 15.54 -3.00
N SER A 169 6.98 16.49 -2.64
CA SER A 169 5.70 16.70 -3.33
C SER A 169 5.84 17.02 -4.82
N GLN A 170 6.90 17.71 -5.24
CA GLN A 170 7.15 18.01 -6.65
C GLN A 170 7.53 16.75 -7.43
N VAL A 171 8.37 15.90 -6.85
CA VAL A 171 8.74 14.60 -7.45
C VAL A 171 7.51 13.69 -7.53
N PHE A 172 6.74 13.58 -6.44
CA PHE A 172 5.56 12.73 -6.40
C PHE A 172 4.51 13.13 -7.44
N LYS A 173 4.17 14.42 -7.51
CA LYS A 173 3.23 14.97 -8.52
C LYS A 173 3.74 14.78 -9.94
N LYS A 174 5.04 15.01 -10.17
CA LYS A 174 5.66 14.77 -11.48
C LYS A 174 5.54 13.30 -11.88
N GLN A 175 5.89 12.38 -10.98
CA GLN A 175 5.82 10.94 -11.24
C GLN A 175 4.40 10.50 -11.59
N ASN A 176 3.38 10.89 -10.81
CA ASN A 176 1.99 10.50 -11.09
C ASN A 176 1.54 10.94 -12.49
N ARG A 177 1.78 12.22 -12.82
CA ARG A 177 1.43 12.78 -14.14
C ARG A 177 2.14 12.05 -15.29
N LEU A 178 3.43 11.73 -15.12
CA LEU A 178 4.20 11.08 -16.17
C LEU A 178 3.85 9.59 -16.29
N MET A 179 3.53 8.91 -15.20
CA MET A 179 3.04 7.54 -15.20
C MET A 179 1.69 7.44 -15.94
N ASP A 180 0.77 8.37 -15.71
CA ASP A 180 -0.50 8.44 -16.47
C ASP A 180 -0.26 8.57 -17.97
N ASN A 181 0.63 9.49 -18.37
CA ASN A 181 0.99 9.67 -19.77
C ASN A 181 1.65 8.42 -20.35
N TYR A 182 2.53 7.77 -19.58
CA TYR A 182 3.18 6.52 -19.97
C TYR A 182 2.13 5.44 -20.24
N TYR A 183 1.24 5.16 -19.29
CA TYR A 183 0.23 4.11 -19.46
C TYR A 183 -0.74 4.40 -20.60
N GLY A 184 -1.10 5.67 -20.79
CA GLY A 184 -1.92 6.09 -21.92
C GLY A 184 -1.28 5.80 -23.28
N ILE A 185 0.04 5.91 -23.41
CA ILE A 185 0.77 5.57 -24.64
C ILE A 185 0.98 4.05 -24.74
N PHE A 186 1.39 3.40 -23.64
CA PHE A 186 1.66 1.97 -23.57
C PHE A 186 0.45 1.11 -23.96
N LEU A 187 -0.75 1.48 -23.52
CA LEU A 187 -1.97 0.80 -23.93
C LEU A 187 -2.29 1.03 -25.42
N LYS A 188 -2.09 2.24 -25.93
CA LYS A 188 -2.39 2.60 -27.33
C LYS A 188 -1.40 2.01 -28.33
N ASN A 189 -0.16 1.80 -27.93
CA ASN A 189 0.90 1.31 -28.81
C ASN A 189 1.03 -0.22 -28.81
N GLY A 190 0.08 -0.94 -28.19
CA GLY A 190 0.06 -2.39 -28.14
C GLY A 190 1.11 -2.98 -27.20
N PHE A 191 1.36 -2.30 -26.07
CA PHE A 191 2.31 -2.73 -25.04
C PHE A 191 3.78 -2.72 -25.51
N ASN A 192 4.13 -1.89 -26.49
CA ASN A 192 5.49 -1.77 -26.97
C ASN A 192 6.32 -0.87 -26.06
N THR A 193 7.03 -1.47 -25.10
CA THR A 193 7.94 -0.77 -24.17
C THR A 193 9.12 -0.08 -24.85
N ARG A 194 9.42 -0.42 -26.12
CA ARG A 194 10.53 0.18 -26.89
C ARG A 194 10.12 1.42 -27.69
N ASP A 195 8.87 1.87 -27.56
CA ASP A 195 8.43 3.12 -28.16
C ASP A 195 9.31 4.27 -27.64
N PRO A 196 9.95 5.07 -28.52
CA PRO A 196 10.84 6.16 -28.11
C PRO A 196 10.20 7.16 -27.14
N LYS A 197 8.87 7.35 -27.20
CA LYS A 197 8.15 8.23 -26.26
C LYS A 197 8.10 7.62 -24.86
N LEU A 198 7.89 6.31 -24.74
CA LEU A 198 7.90 5.63 -23.44
C LEU A 198 9.30 5.65 -22.82
N VAL A 199 10.33 5.37 -23.62
CA VAL A 199 11.73 5.45 -23.17
C VAL A 199 12.09 6.87 -22.69
N ALA A 200 11.63 7.90 -23.41
CA ALA A 200 11.84 9.29 -22.98
C ALA A 200 11.13 9.61 -21.66
N LEU A 201 9.91 9.11 -21.45
CA LEU A 201 9.17 9.26 -20.20
C LEU A 201 9.86 8.54 -19.03
N GLU A 202 10.37 7.32 -19.23
CA GLU A 202 11.13 6.59 -18.20
C GLU A 202 12.40 7.34 -17.79
N ASN A 203 13.13 7.90 -18.76
CA ASN A 203 14.28 8.74 -18.46
C ASN A 203 13.91 9.98 -17.63
N GLU A 204 12.75 10.59 -17.89
CA GLU A 204 12.26 11.74 -17.13
C GLU A 204 11.74 11.36 -15.72
N LEU A 205 11.15 10.17 -15.59
CA LEU A 205 10.72 9.55 -14.34
C LEU A 205 11.90 9.15 -13.45
N GLY A 206 13.05 8.82 -14.06
CA GLY A 206 14.25 8.31 -13.40
C GLY A 206 14.18 6.81 -13.09
N SER A 207 13.06 6.14 -13.42
CA SER A 207 12.84 4.71 -13.30
C SER A 207 11.61 4.30 -14.12
N SER A 208 11.39 2.99 -14.29
CA SER A 208 10.17 2.50 -14.92
C SER A 208 8.94 2.77 -14.04
N PRO A 209 7.74 2.97 -14.63
CA PRO A 209 6.50 3.04 -13.85
C PRO A 209 6.26 1.83 -12.96
N LEU A 210 6.69 0.62 -13.38
CA LEU A 210 6.58 -0.58 -12.54
C LEU A 210 7.32 -0.38 -11.23
N SER A 211 8.60 -0.04 -11.35
CA SER A 211 9.51 0.01 -10.22
C SER A 211 9.13 1.14 -9.27
N ILE A 212 8.63 2.27 -9.78
CA ILE A 212 8.09 3.35 -8.95
C ILE A 212 6.85 2.87 -8.18
N TRP A 213 5.98 2.11 -8.83
CA TRP A 213 4.77 1.61 -8.20
C TRP A 213 5.10 0.53 -7.15
N GLU A 214 5.90 -0.48 -7.48
CA GLU A 214 6.41 -1.50 -6.54
C GLU A 214 7.09 -0.86 -5.32
N ASP A 215 7.93 0.16 -5.54
CA ASP A 215 8.59 0.87 -4.46
C ASP A 215 7.57 1.44 -3.45
N ARG A 216 6.51 2.09 -3.96
CA ARG A 216 5.45 2.69 -3.14
C ARG A 216 4.63 1.64 -2.40
N GLU A 217 4.30 0.53 -3.05
CA GLU A 217 3.55 -0.57 -2.42
C GLU A 217 4.36 -1.26 -1.33
N TYR A 218 5.65 -1.54 -1.58
CA TYR A 218 6.50 -2.18 -0.58
C TYR A 218 6.79 -1.28 0.62
N TRP A 219 6.80 0.05 0.44
CA TRP A 219 6.81 0.98 1.58
C TRP A 219 5.57 0.84 2.47
N SER A 220 4.39 0.66 1.87
CA SER A 220 3.14 0.42 2.60
C SER A 220 3.09 -0.97 3.23
N GLU A 221 3.58 -1.99 2.54
CA GLU A 221 3.65 -3.36 3.07
C GLU A 221 4.55 -3.47 4.32
N VAL A 222 5.56 -2.61 4.50
CA VAL A 222 6.32 -2.55 5.76
C VAL A 222 5.43 -2.12 6.94
N ASN A 223 4.52 -1.18 6.74
CA ASN A 223 3.58 -0.79 7.79
C ASN A 223 2.61 -1.93 8.12
N ALA A 224 2.14 -2.64 7.08
CA ALA A 224 1.37 -3.87 7.25
C ALA A 224 2.15 -4.94 8.02
N LEU A 225 3.45 -5.10 7.75
CA LEU A 225 4.33 -6.06 8.41
C LEU A 225 4.47 -5.76 9.89
N HIS A 226 4.83 -4.53 10.25
CA HIS A 226 4.99 -4.16 11.67
C HIS A 226 3.70 -4.37 12.47
N TYR A 227 2.56 -3.93 11.93
CA TYR A 227 1.26 -4.18 12.54
C TYR A 227 1.02 -5.69 12.72
N LEU A 228 1.14 -6.43 11.63
CA LEU A 228 0.79 -7.84 11.59
C LEU A 228 1.66 -8.64 12.58
N VAL A 229 2.98 -8.47 12.52
CA VAL A 229 3.94 -9.20 13.37
C VAL A 229 3.66 -8.94 14.85
N GLN A 230 3.36 -7.69 15.24
CA GLN A 230 2.96 -7.40 16.60
C GLN A 230 1.65 -8.11 16.96
N ARG A 231 0.65 -8.02 16.08
CA ARG A 231 -0.69 -8.56 16.32
C ARG A 231 -0.68 -10.08 16.50
N ILE A 232 0.06 -10.79 15.67
CA ILE A 232 0.04 -12.26 15.66
C ILE A 232 1.12 -12.87 16.56
N SER A 233 1.93 -12.06 17.25
CA SER A 233 3.09 -12.48 18.07
C SER A 233 2.81 -13.60 19.08
N LYS A 234 1.56 -13.77 19.52
CA LYS A 234 1.12 -14.79 20.49
C LYS A 234 0.27 -15.91 19.87
N GLU A 235 -0.01 -15.82 18.58
CA GLU A 235 -0.86 -16.76 17.86
C GLU A 235 -0.10 -18.04 17.46
N SER A 236 -0.81 -19.16 17.37
CA SER A 236 -0.21 -20.45 16.98
C SER A 236 0.32 -20.47 15.55
N TYR A 237 -0.29 -19.66 14.67
CA TYR A 237 0.08 -19.55 13.26
C TYR A 237 1.19 -18.51 12.99
N TYR A 238 1.77 -17.89 14.03
CA TYR A 238 2.81 -16.87 13.88
C TYR A 238 3.92 -17.30 12.92
N CYS A 239 4.59 -18.44 13.19
CA CYS A 239 5.71 -18.87 12.35
C CYS A 239 5.26 -19.18 10.92
N SER A 240 4.05 -19.73 10.73
CA SER A 240 3.53 -20.04 9.40
C SER A 240 3.36 -18.78 8.55
N VAL A 241 2.85 -17.70 9.15
CA VAL A 241 2.68 -16.41 8.47
C VAL A 241 4.04 -15.78 8.18
N ILE A 242 4.95 -15.73 9.17
CA ILE A 242 6.31 -15.19 8.96
C ILE A 242 7.04 -15.92 7.83
N ASN A 243 6.98 -17.25 7.80
CA ASN A 243 7.66 -18.02 6.78
C ASN A 243 7.06 -17.78 5.39
N LYS A 244 5.73 -17.60 5.31
CA LYS A 244 5.08 -17.24 4.05
C LYS A 244 5.45 -15.84 3.57
N ILE A 245 5.59 -14.87 4.48
CA ILE A 245 6.12 -13.53 4.13
C ILE A 245 7.52 -13.67 3.56
N LYS A 246 8.40 -14.42 4.23
CA LYS A 246 9.77 -14.67 3.76
C LYS A 246 9.79 -15.26 2.35
N ILE A 247 9.02 -16.33 2.10
CA ILE A 247 8.91 -16.96 0.77
C ILE A 247 8.40 -15.96 -0.27
N ASN A 248 7.32 -15.22 0.04
CA ASN A 248 6.78 -14.23 -0.89
C ASN A 248 7.81 -13.13 -1.22
N LEU A 249 8.62 -12.70 -0.24
CA LEU A 249 9.70 -11.72 -0.46
C LEU A 249 10.82 -12.31 -1.33
N GLU A 250 11.29 -13.52 -1.03
CA GLU A 250 12.35 -14.20 -1.80
C GLU A 250 11.91 -14.42 -3.27
N ASP A 251 10.66 -14.82 -3.49
CA ASP A 251 10.13 -15.13 -4.81
C ASP A 251 9.83 -13.89 -5.65
N TYR A 252 9.32 -12.81 -5.04
CA TYR A 252 8.75 -11.68 -5.78
C TYR A 252 9.39 -10.31 -5.50
N ALA A 253 9.97 -10.12 -4.32
CA ALA A 253 10.46 -8.82 -3.86
C ALA A 253 11.93 -8.88 -3.37
N SER A 254 12.74 -9.78 -3.91
CA SER A 254 14.11 -10.04 -3.46
C SER A 254 14.99 -8.78 -3.45
N GLY A 255 14.81 -7.89 -4.43
CA GLY A 255 15.49 -6.59 -4.49
C GLY A 255 15.13 -5.61 -3.37
N TYR A 256 14.06 -5.90 -2.61
CA TYR A 256 13.51 -5.05 -1.55
C TYR A 256 13.57 -5.69 -0.16
N GLU A 257 14.11 -6.89 0.01
CA GLU A 257 14.14 -7.61 1.30
C GLU A 257 14.69 -6.75 2.47
N SER A 258 15.74 -5.97 2.19
CA SER A 258 16.36 -5.07 3.19
C SER A 258 15.38 -4.02 3.76
N ARG A 259 14.32 -3.66 3.03
CA ARG A 259 13.27 -2.76 3.49
C ARG A 259 12.38 -3.39 4.54
N PHE A 260 12.15 -4.70 4.44
CA PHE A 260 11.28 -5.45 5.34
C PHE A 260 12.00 -5.91 6.60
N ASP A 261 13.32 -6.04 6.57
CA ASP A 261 14.18 -6.30 7.75
C ASP A 261 13.59 -7.34 8.73
N LEU A 262 13.15 -8.48 8.18
CA LEU A 262 12.43 -9.51 8.94
C LEU A 262 13.22 -10.01 10.16
N ALA A 263 14.55 -10.01 10.08
CA ALA A 263 15.43 -10.42 11.17
C ALA A 263 15.27 -9.55 12.42
N ASN A 264 15.02 -8.24 12.26
CA ASN A 264 14.84 -7.31 13.36
C ASN A 264 13.37 -7.14 13.77
N ILE A 265 12.43 -7.37 12.84
CA ILE A 265 10.99 -7.22 13.13
C ILE A 265 10.40 -8.50 13.77
N ALA A 266 10.89 -9.69 13.40
CA ALA A 266 10.32 -10.93 13.90
C ALA A 266 10.70 -11.20 15.37
N PHE A 267 9.69 -11.20 16.25
CA PHE A 267 9.84 -11.52 17.68
C PHE A 267 10.32 -12.95 17.98
N ARG A 268 10.24 -13.86 17.01
CA ARG A 268 10.71 -15.24 17.13
C ARG A 268 11.65 -15.58 15.97
N PRO A 269 12.94 -15.26 16.08
CA PRO A 269 13.93 -15.55 15.02
C PRO A 269 14.02 -17.02 14.64
N ALA A 270 13.61 -17.93 15.54
CA ALA A 270 13.52 -19.36 15.26
C ALA A 270 12.54 -19.71 14.12
N CYS A 271 11.56 -18.85 13.83
CA CYS A 271 10.63 -19.02 12.71
C CYS A 271 11.25 -18.69 11.34
N LEU A 272 12.44 -18.08 11.29
CA LEU A 272 13.13 -17.68 10.05
C LEU A 272 14.12 -18.75 9.54
N LYS A 273 14.26 -19.85 10.28
CA LYS A 273 15.18 -20.96 9.99
C LYS A 273 14.58 -21.95 9.00
#